data_AF-A0A3D1CR74-F1
#
_entry.id   AF-A0A3D1CR74-F1
#
_cell.length_a   1.000
_cell.length_b   1.000
_cell.length_c   1.000
_cell.angle_alpha   90.00
_cell.angle_beta   90.00
_cell.angle_gamma   90.00
#
_symmetry.space_group_name_H-M   'P 1'
#
loop_
_entity.id
_entity.type
_entity.pdbx_description
1 polymer ?
#
loop_
_entity_poly.entity_id
_entity_poly.type
_entity_poly.pdbx_seq_one_letter_code
_entity_poly.pdbx_strand_id
1 'polypeptide(L)'
;MNPLKEYALLCEFLTQSTNGLYTYAHVFDRTNTVGEGPITLNGFLAVRLRDVPVDANLEIYITDENNVLVEKGGVFKQAVKGPQVHIIAKMHGLTVAKPGEYRFAARIDGGEPMALCTWVAERKIEVAK
;
A
#
# COMPACT_ATOMS: atom_id res chain seq x y z
N MET A 1 -3.08 5.37 -25.59
CA MET A 1 -2.34 5.97 -24.47
C MET A 1 -1.58 4.87 -23.77
N ASN A 2 -0.24 4.89 -23.83
CA ASN A 2 0.58 3.84 -23.24
C ASN A 2 0.79 4.11 -21.75
N PRO A 3 0.52 3.14 -20.85
CA PRO A 3 0.95 3.25 -19.45
C PRO A 3 2.48 3.34 -19.42
N LEU A 4 3.00 4.42 -18.82
CA LEU A 4 4.42 4.82 -18.94
C LEU A 4 5.33 4.38 -17.78
N LYS A 5 4.81 3.61 -16.83
CA LYS A 5 5.58 2.79 -15.88
C LYS A 5 4.87 1.43 -15.85
N GLU A 6 5.51 0.39 -16.36
CA GLU A 6 4.94 -0.97 -16.26
C GLU A 6 5.28 -1.65 -14.94
N TYR A 7 6.27 -1.16 -14.19
CA TYR A 7 6.62 -1.72 -12.88
C TYR A 7 7.35 -0.65 -12.03
N ALA A 8 6.67 0.09 -11.14
CA ALA A 8 7.36 0.72 -10.01
C ALA A 8 7.48 -0.32 -8.89
N LEU A 9 8.53 -1.11 -9.00
CA LEU A 9 8.99 -2.02 -7.97
C LEU A 9 10.01 -1.24 -7.13
N LEU A 10 9.67 -0.88 -5.89
CA LEU A 10 10.69 -0.74 -4.83
C LEU A 10 10.04 -0.70 -3.44
N CYS A 11 9.67 -1.87 -2.92
CA CYS A 11 9.68 -2.11 -1.48
C CYS A 11 10.11 -3.56 -1.23
N GLU A 12 11.32 -3.91 -1.68
CA GLU A 12 12.08 -4.97 -1.00
C GLU A 12 12.64 -4.38 0.28
N PHE A 13 11.78 -4.22 1.28
CA PHE A 13 12.25 -4.15 2.64
C PHE A 13 11.95 -5.49 3.28
N LEU A 14 13.01 -6.22 3.58
CA LEU A 14 12.98 -7.17 4.68
C LEU A 14 12.96 -6.31 5.95
N THR A 15 11.84 -5.62 6.22
CA THR A 15 11.67 -4.95 7.50
C THR A 15 11.54 -6.07 8.53
N GLN A 16 12.60 -6.28 9.32
CA GLN A 16 12.38 -6.71 10.69
C GLN A 16 11.54 -5.62 11.34
N SER A 17 10.22 -5.85 11.43
CA SER A 17 9.37 -5.02 12.27
C SER A 17 9.91 -5.05 13.70
N THR A 18 9.85 -3.90 14.37
CA THR A 18 10.12 -3.71 15.81
C THR A 18 9.31 -4.65 16.71
N ASN A 19 8.33 -5.38 16.16
CA ASN A 19 7.47 -6.35 16.86
C ASN A 19 7.58 -7.80 16.32
N GLY A 20 8.66 -8.14 15.59
CA GLY A 20 8.96 -9.53 15.20
C GLY A 20 8.30 -10.05 13.91
N LEU A 21 7.49 -9.22 13.25
CA LEU A 21 6.79 -9.58 12.02
C LEU A 21 7.65 -9.31 10.79
N TYR A 22 7.76 -10.32 9.91
CA TYR A 22 8.50 -10.18 8.64
C TYR A 22 7.52 -9.93 7.51
N THR A 23 7.72 -8.84 6.77
CA THR A 23 6.86 -8.45 5.65
C THR A 23 7.62 -8.42 4.32
N TYR A 24 6.93 -8.77 3.25
CA TYR A 24 7.38 -8.62 1.86
C TYR A 24 6.24 -8.00 1.07
N ALA A 25 6.39 -6.76 0.60
CA ALA A 25 5.32 -5.96 0.03
C ALA A 25 5.64 -5.51 -1.41
N HIS A 26 4.94 -6.05 -2.40
CA HIS A 26 5.07 -5.59 -3.80
C HIS A 26 3.81 -4.85 -4.24
N VAL A 27 3.99 -3.61 -4.72
CA VAL A 27 2.94 -2.84 -5.40
C VAL A 27 3.22 -2.87 -6.89
N PHE A 28 2.30 -3.45 -7.67
CA PHE A 28 2.34 -3.35 -9.13
C PHE A 28 1.53 -2.14 -9.56
N ASP A 29 2.15 -0.98 -9.77
CA ASP A 29 1.39 0.24 -10.07
C ASP A 29 1.16 0.46 -11.58
N ARG A 30 -0.05 0.91 -11.90
CA ARG A 30 -0.35 1.72 -13.09
C ARG A 30 -0.95 3.03 -12.59
N THR A 31 -0.07 3.92 -12.16
CA THR A 31 -0.50 5.22 -11.65
C THR A 31 -0.91 6.11 -12.82
N ASN A 32 -2.16 6.58 -12.84
CA ASN A 32 -2.63 7.58 -13.82
C ASN A 32 -2.47 8.98 -13.21
N THR A 33 -1.72 9.86 -13.87
CA THR A 33 -1.19 11.11 -13.30
C THR A 33 -1.38 12.34 -14.21
N VAL A 34 -2.28 12.28 -15.19
CA VAL A 34 -2.45 13.37 -16.17
C VAL A 34 -3.32 14.49 -15.60
N GLY A 35 -2.77 15.70 -15.52
CA GLY A 35 -3.48 16.94 -15.17
C GLY A 35 -3.57 17.25 -13.67
N GLU A 36 -4.46 18.19 -13.30
CA GLU A 36 -4.62 18.67 -11.92
C GLU A 36 -5.50 17.77 -11.02
N GLY A 37 -6.00 16.65 -11.55
CA GLY A 37 -6.92 15.75 -10.87
C GLY A 37 -6.28 14.84 -9.80
N PRO A 38 -7.09 14.03 -9.10
CA PRO A 38 -6.61 13.03 -8.15
C PRO A 38 -5.66 12.03 -8.80
N ILE A 39 -4.57 11.70 -8.11
CA ILE A 39 -3.64 10.66 -8.54
C ILE A 39 -4.26 9.31 -8.24
N THR A 40 -4.39 8.46 -9.25
CA THR A 40 -5.06 7.17 -9.11
C THR A 40 -4.06 6.01 -9.17
N LEU A 41 -3.97 5.25 -8.10
CA LEU A 41 -3.24 4.00 -8.01
C LEU A 41 -4.13 2.82 -8.43
N ASN A 42 -3.66 2.08 -9.43
CA ASN A 42 -4.21 0.78 -9.81
C ASN A 42 -3.10 -0.26 -9.69
N GLY A 43 -3.39 -1.42 -9.12
CA GLY A 43 -2.38 -2.42 -8.88
C GLY A 43 -2.79 -3.59 -8.02
N PHE A 44 -1.78 -4.28 -7.51
CA PHE A 44 -1.92 -5.30 -6.49
C PHE A 44 -0.86 -5.09 -5.42
N LEU A 45 -1.23 -5.31 -4.16
CA LEU A 45 -0.34 -5.38 -3.01
C LEU A 45 -0.20 -6.85 -2.63
N ALA A 46 0.99 -7.42 -2.78
CA ALA A 46 1.29 -8.77 -2.28
C ALA A 46 2.04 -8.65 -0.95
N VAL A 47 1.52 -9.22 0.14
CA VAL A 47 2.10 -9.16 1.49
C VAL A 47 2.24 -10.56 2.08
N ARG A 48 3.43 -10.90 2.58
CA ARG A 48 3.63 -12.04 3.47
C ARG A 48 3.75 -11.54 4.91
N LEU A 49 3.09 -12.21 5.86
CA LEU A 49 3.23 -11.99 7.30
C LEU A 49 3.62 -13.32 7.94
N ARG A 50 4.51 -13.28 8.94
CA ARG A 50 4.84 -14.40 9.83
C ARG A 50 4.28 -14.11 11.22
N ASP A 51 4.28 -15.08 12.13
CA ASP A 51 3.95 -14.88 13.55
C ASP A 51 2.59 -14.19 13.84
N VAL A 52 1.62 -14.36 12.93
CA VAL A 52 0.25 -13.86 13.12
C VAL A 52 -0.49 -14.77 14.11
N PRO A 53 -1.34 -14.26 15.01
CA PRO A 53 -2.19 -15.12 15.85
C PRO A 53 -3.04 -16.09 15.02
N VAL A 54 -3.39 -17.25 15.60
CA VAL A 54 -4.12 -18.34 14.91
C VAL A 54 -5.43 -17.85 14.31
N ASP A 55 -6.15 -16.99 15.04
CA ASP A 55 -7.35 -16.30 14.59
C ASP A 55 -7.14 -14.80 14.81
N ALA A 56 -7.00 -14.05 13.72
CA ALA A 56 -6.67 -12.63 13.76
C ALA A 56 -7.48 -11.85 12.72
N ASN A 57 -7.86 -10.61 13.03
CA ASN A 57 -8.42 -9.68 12.06
C ASN A 57 -7.32 -8.79 11.50
N LEU A 58 -6.99 -8.98 10.24
CA LEU A 58 -5.97 -8.19 9.55
C LEU A 58 -6.64 -7.06 8.77
N GLU A 59 -6.11 -5.86 8.94
CA GLU A 59 -6.45 -4.71 8.12
C GLU A 59 -5.20 -4.14 7.47
N ILE A 60 -5.30 -3.77 6.19
CA ILE A 60 -4.27 -3.07 5.44
C ILE A 60 -4.90 -1.82 4.84
N TYR A 61 -4.24 -0.68 4.99
CA TYR A 61 -4.73 0.61 4.55
C TYR A 61 -3.59 1.57 4.22
N ILE A 62 -3.93 2.72 3.65
CA ILE A 62 -2.98 3.78 3.29
C ILE A 62 -3.14 5.00 4.19
N THR A 63 -2.03 5.53 4.65
CA THR A 63 -1.95 6.83 5.32
C THR A 63 -1.12 7.83 4.53
N ASP A 64 -1.32 9.12 4.79
CA ASP A 64 -0.41 10.17 4.33
C ASP A 64 0.86 10.25 5.20
N GLU A 65 1.70 11.26 4.92
CA GLU A 65 2.95 11.54 5.64
C GLU A 65 2.74 11.82 7.14
N ASN A 66 1.57 12.31 7.52
CA ASN A 66 1.18 12.64 8.90
C ASN A 66 0.49 11.46 9.61
N ASN A 67 0.53 10.26 9.02
CA ASN A 67 -0.15 9.04 9.48
C ASN A 67 -1.67 9.18 9.55
N VAL A 68 -2.26 10.10 8.79
CA VAL A 68 -3.71 10.23 8.66
C VAL A 68 -4.20 9.26 7.59
N LEU A 69 -5.25 8.49 7.92
CA LEU A 69 -5.87 7.56 6.99
C LEU A 69 -6.39 8.29 5.74
N VAL A 70 -5.98 7.83 4.56
CA VAL A 70 -6.50 8.32 3.28
C VAL A 70 -7.98 7.93 3.16
N GLU A 71 -8.83 8.86 2.73
CA GLU A 71 -10.25 8.57 2.48
C GLU A 71 -10.38 7.44 1.44
N LYS A 72 -11.14 6.38 1.76
CA LYS A 72 -11.23 5.14 0.96
C LYS A 72 -9.87 4.44 0.74
N GLY A 73 -8.87 4.72 1.58
CA GLY A 73 -7.55 4.09 1.55
C GLY A 73 -7.51 2.68 2.12
N GLY A 74 -8.66 2.03 2.36
CA GLY A 74 -8.72 0.64 2.81
C GLY A 74 -8.35 -0.30 1.66
N VAL A 75 -7.37 -1.18 1.89
CA VAL A 75 -6.84 -2.11 0.88
C VAL A 75 -7.31 -3.54 1.15
N PHE A 76 -7.35 -3.94 2.41
CA PHE A 76 -7.75 -5.28 2.83
C PHE A 76 -8.31 -5.23 4.25
N LYS A 77 -9.38 -5.98 4.54
CA LYS A 77 -9.93 -6.13 5.89
C LYS A 77 -10.72 -7.43 6.01
N GLN A 78 -10.17 -8.41 6.72
CA GLN A 78 -10.85 -9.68 6.99
C GLN A 78 -10.12 -10.48 8.08
N ALA A 79 -10.81 -11.49 8.62
CA ALA A 79 -10.18 -12.52 9.43
C ALA A 79 -9.18 -13.33 8.58
N VAL A 80 -8.04 -13.67 9.19
CA VAL A 80 -6.96 -14.47 8.61
C VAL A 80 -6.55 -15.55 9.61
N LYS A 81 -6.03 -16.66 9.08
CA LYS A 81 -5.49 -17.75 9.90
C LYS A 81 -3.98 -17.70 9.90
N GLY A 82 -3.40 -17.49 11.08
CA GLY A 82 -1.95 -17.52 11.28
C GLY A 82 -1.37 -18.95 11.28
N PRO A 83 -0.06 -19.10 11.53
CA PRO A 83 0.91 -18.03 11.79
C PRO A 83 1.52 -17.42 10.53
N GLN A 84 1.32 -18.04 9.37
CA GLN A 84 1.81 -17.52 8.10
C GLN A 84 0.63 -17.09 7.25
N VAL A 85 0.60 -15.80 6.91
CA VAL A 85 -0.47 -15.21 6.10
C VAL A 85 0.14 -14.65 4.84
N HIS A 86 -0.45 -14.99 3.69
CA HIS A 86 -0.09 -14.44 2.39
C HIS A 86 -1.32 -13.76 1.80
N ILE A 87 -1.21 -12.46 1.57
CA ILE A 87 -2.28 -11.63 1.02
C ILE A 87 -1.86 -11.16 -0.36
N ILE A 88 -2.79 -11.22 -1.31
CA ILE A 88 -2.70 -10.48 -2.57
C ILE A 88 -3.97 -9.64 -2.66
N ALA A 89 -3.85 -8.34 -2.40
CA ALA A 89 -4.97 -7.40 -2.42
C ALA A 89 -4.94 -6.57 -3.70
N LYS A 90 -6.03 -6.61 -4.48
CA LYS A 90 -6.17 -5.77 -5.66
C LYS A 90 -6.54 -4.34 -5.24
N MET A 91 -5.78 -3.37 -5.74
CA MET A 91 -6.07 -1.95 -5.58
C MET A 91 -6.61 -1.43 -6.91
N HIS A 92 -7.88 -1.05 -6.95
CA HIS A 92 -8.48 -0.49 -8.16
C HIS A 92 -9.07 0.87 -7.86
N GLY A 93 -8.57 1.90 -8.53
CA GLY A 93 -9.08 3.25 -8.37
C GLY A 93 -8.79 3.88 -7.01
N LEU A 94 -7.69 3.51 -6.33
CA LEU A 94 -7.33 4.17 -5.09
C LEU A 94 -6.81 5.57 -5.41
N THR A 95 -7.49 6.61 -4.90
CA THR A 95 -7.20 7.99 -5.26
C THR A 95 -6.59 8.77 -4.10
N VAL A 96 -5.55 9.54 -4.38
CA VAL A 96 -5.01 10.55 -3.45
C VAL A 96 -5.12 11.93 -4.07
N ALA A 97 -5.40 12.93 -3.22
CA ALA A 97 -5.69 14.28 -3.69
C ALA A 97 -4.45 15.04 -4.19
N LYS A 98 -3.28 14.74 -3.62
CA LYS A 98 -2.04 15.50 -3.86
C LYS A 98 -0.86 14.57 -4.14
N PRO A 99 0.16 15.04 -4.87
CA PRO A 99 1.45 14.38 -4.87
C PRO A 99 2.05 14.33 -3.46
N GLY A 100 2.82 13.30 -3.16
CA GLY A 100 3.48 13.13 -1.88
C GLY A 100 3.81 11.68 -1.56
N GLU A 101 4.38 11.47 -0.38
CA GLU A 101 4.62 10.13 0.16
C GLU A 101 3.41 9.63 0.94
N TYR A 102 3.03 8.39 0.66
CA TYR A 102 1.95 7.66 1.31
C TYR A 102 2.50 6.35 1.86
N ARG A 103 1.96 5.88 2.99
CA ARG A 103 2.41 4.64 3.64
C ARG A 103 1.30 3.62 3.63
N PHE A 104 1.61 2.40 3.19
CA PHE A 104 0.78 1.24 3.49
C PHE A 104 1.09 0.79 4.91
N ALA A 105 0.06 0.66 5.72
CA ALA A 105 0.15 0.14 7.07
C ALA A 105 -0.76 -1.08 7.23
N ALA A 106 -0.31 -2.04 8.03
CA ALA A 106 -1.13 -3.15 8.51
C ALA A 106 -1.41 -3.00 10.01
N ARG A 107 -2.56 -3.48 10.46
CA ARG A 107 -2.83 -3.72 11.88
C ARG A 107 -3.52 -5.05 12.08
N ILE A 108 -3.22 -5.69 13.20
CA ILE A 108 -3.85 -6.94 13.63
C ILE A 108 -4.72 -6.63 14.84
N ASP A 109 -5.99 -7.03 14.80
CA ASP A 109 -6.96 -6.90 15.90
C ASP A 109 -7.07 -5.49 16.49
N GLY A 110 -6.90 -4.47 15.65
CA GLY A 110 -6.97 -3.06 16.07
C GLY A 110 -5.75 -2.56 16.86
N GLY A 111 -4.68 -3.36 16.94
CA GLY A 111 -3.41 -2.97 17.55
C GLY A 111 -2.64 -1.90 16.77
N GLU A 112 -1.41 -1.66 17.22
CA GLU A 112 -0.53 -0.63 16.64
C GLU A 112 -0.29 -0.85 15.13
N PRO A 113 -0.36 0.22 14.32
CA PRO A 113 -0.04 0.15 12.90
C PRO A 113 1.42 -0.26 12.65
N MET A 114 1.61 -1.08 11.63
CA MET A 114 2.91 -1.56 11.16
C MET A 114 3.11 -1.12 9.72
N ALA A 115 4.17 -0.35 9.48
CA ALA A 115 4.52 0.08 8.14
C ALA A 115 4.90 -1.14 7.28
N LEU A 116 4.26 -1.25 6.11
CA LEU A 116 4.54 -2.28 5.11
C LEU A 116 5.45 -1.75 4.01
N CYS A 117 5.05 -0.63 3.41
CA CYS A 117 5.76 0.00 2.30
C CYS A 117 5.36 1.47 2.15
N THR A 118 6.21 2.24 1.46
CA THR A 118 5.93 3.62 1.07
C THR A 118 5.61 3.66 -0.42
N TRP A 119 4.58 4.41 -0.80
CA TRP A 119 4.23 4.75 -2.18
C TRP A 119 4.42 6.24 -2.39
N VAL A 120 5.22 6.59 -3.40
CA VAL A 120 5.41 7.99 -3.81
C VAL A 120 4.44 8.29 -4.94
N ALA A 121 3.44 9.12 -4.66
CA ALA A 121 2.50 9.61 -5.64
C ALA A 121 3.07 10.87 -6.30
N GLU A 122 3.44 10.78 -7.57
CA GLU A 122 4.02 11.91 -8.33
C GLU A 122 3.09 12.31 -9.47
N ARG A 123 3.00 13.62 -9.77
CA ARG A 123 2.38 14.12 -11.01
C ARG A 123 3.44 14.30 -12.08
N LYS A 124 3.12 14.01 -13.34
CA LYS A 124 3.87 14.56 -14.47
C LYS A 124 3.28 15.91 -14.84
N ILE A 125 4.12 16.93 -14.89
CA ILE A 125 3.81 18.18 -15.58
C ILE A 125 4.11 17.90 -17.06
N GLU A 126 3.11 17.95 -17.93
CA GLU A 126 3.39 18.00 -19.37
C GLU A 126 4.11 19.31 -19.64
N VAL A 127 5.40 19.23 -19.95
CA VAL A 127 6.11 20.37 -20.52
C VAL A 127 5.55 20.54 -21.93
N ALA A 128 4.74 21.59 -22.12
CA ALA A 128 4.24 21.97 -23.43
C ALA A 128 5.44 22.06 -24.40
N LYS A 129 5.39 21.30 -25.49
CA LYS A 129 6.33 21.41 -26.60
C LYS A 129 6.04 22.64 -27.44
#